data_AF-A0A0L7L9U2-F1
#
_entry.id   AF-A0A0L7L9U2-F1
#
_cell.length_a   1.000
_cell.length_b   1.000
_cell.length_c   1.000
_cell.angle_alpha   90.00
_cell.angle_beta   90.00
_cell.angle_gamma   90.00
#
_symmetry.space_group_name_H-M   'P 1'
#
loop_
_entity.id
_entity.type
_entity.pdbx_description
1 polymer ?
#
loop_
_entity_poly.entity_id
_entity_poly.type
_entity_poly.pdbx_seq_one_letter_code
_entity_poly.pdbx_strand_id
1 'polypeptide(L)' 'MNFRFEETSLVTPTCRFNNNSCLGGFPRLYHEIQVLLDEKPDAILLNAGDSFQGTHWYTLLKWNVTQEFMNLLPHDAH' A
#
# COMPACT_ATOMS: atom_id res chain seq x y z
N MET A 1 1.26 -5.97 7.99
CA MET A 1 0.39 -4.91 7.40
C MET A 1 -0.50 -5.59 6.39
N ASN A 2 -1.69 -6.04 6.78
CA ASN A 2 -2.69 -6.59 5.84
C ASN A 2 -2.86 -5.62 4.68
N PHE A 3 -2.36 -5.95 3.47
CA PHE A 3 -2.17 -5.00 2.39
C PHE A 3 -3.50 -4.36 1.95
N ARG A 4 -3.66 -3.08 2.28
CA ARG A 4 -4.85 -2.28 1.95
C ARG A 4 -4.55 -1.40 0.76
N PHE A 5 -4.99 -1.83 -0.43
CA PHE A 5 -4.84 -1.07 -1.66
C PHE A 5 -5.64 0.24 -1.63
N GLU A 6 -6.85 0.17 -1.08
CA GLU A 6 -7.72 1.32 -0.89
C GLU A 6 -7.51 1.97 0.48
N GLU A 7 -7.87 3.24 0.55
CA GLU A 7 -7.90 4.00 1.79
C GLU A 7 -8.94 3.46 2.78
N THR A 8 -8.63 3.61 4.06
CA THR A 8 -9.50 3.16 5.16
C THR A 8 -9.81 4.28 6.12
N SER A 9 -10.87 4.10 6.91
CA SER A 9 -11.13 4.96 8.06
C SER A 9 -10.52 4.34 9.33
N LEU A 10 -10.45 5.13 10.40
CA LEU A 10 -10.07 4.64 11.74
C LEU A 10 -11.00 3.54 12.25
N VAL A 11 -12.27 3.55 11.85
CA VAL A 11 -13.31 2.68 12.40
C VAL A 11 -13.76 1.61 11.40
N THR A 12 -13.72 1.90 10.10
CA THR A 12 -14.28 1.03 9.06
C THR A 12 -13.24 0.59 8.03
N PRO A 13 -13.34 -0.66 7.53
CA PRO A 13 -12.42 -1.18 6.50
C PRO A 13 -12.49 -0.44 5.17
N THR A 14 -13.60 0.23 4.89
CA THR A 14 -13.82 1.04 3.70
C THR A 14 -13.93 2.50 4.12
N CYS A 15 -13.22 3.42 3.46
CA CYS A 15 -13.54 4.83 3.61
C CYS A 15 -14.78 5.20 2.78
N ARG A 16 -15.75 5.90 3.39
CA ARG A 16 -17.00 6.30 2.72
C ARG A 16 -17.14 7.81 2.53
N PHE A 17 -16.50 8.59 3.39
CA PHE A 17 -16.62 10.04 3.40
C PHE A 17 -15.23 10.66 3.27
N ASN A 18 -14.98 11.36 2.17
CA ASN A 18 -13.72 12.05 1.92
C ASN A 18 -13.69 13.41 2.65
N ASN A 19 -13.74 13.38 3.98
CA ASN A 19 -13.65 14.57 4.85
C ASN A 19 -12.34 14.54 5.65
N ASN A 20 -11.22 14.25 4.97
CA ASN A 20 -9.89 14.03 5.55
C ASN A 20 -9.80 12.90 6.61
N SER A 21 -10.81 12.05 6.71
CA SER A 21 -10.85 10.92 7.65
C SER A 21 -10.34 9.61 7.04
N CYS A 22 -10.03 9.62 5.73
CA CYS A 22 -9.46 8.50 5.01
C CYS A 22 -7.93 8.51 5.11
N LEU A 23 -7.36 7.37 5.46
CA LEU A 23 -5.95 7.17 5.73
C LEU A 23 -5.39 6.03 4.88
N GLY A 24 -4.10 6.13 4.59
CA GLY A 24 -3.36 5.10 3.85
C GLY A 24 -3.82 4.98 2.40
N GLY A 25 -3.92 3.73 1.94
CA GLY A 25 -4.10 3.38 0.54
C GLY A 25 -2.77 3.36 -0.23
N PHE A 26 -2.68 2.47 -1.21
CA PHE A 26 -1.48 2.31 -2.03
C PHE A 26 -1.08 3.59 -2.78
N PRO A 27 -2.00 4.38 -3.39
CA PRO A 27 -1.61 5.60 -4.11
C PRO A 27 -0.90 6.63 -3.22
N ARG A 28 -1.34 6.79 -1.97
CA ARG A 28 -0.71 7.72 -1.02
C ARG A 28 0.65 7.22 -0.58
N LEU A 29 0.76 5.92 -0.27
CA LEU A 29 2.03 5.28 0.05
C LEU A 29 3.03 5.43 -1.11
N TYR A 30 2.58 5.16 -2.34
CA TYR A 30 3.38 5.29 -3.55
C TYR A 30 3.92 6.72 -3.71
N HIS A 31 3.05 7.73 -3.58
CA HIS A 31 3.45 9.13 -3.71
C HIS A 31 4.52 9.51 -2.68
N GLU A 32 4.30 9.21 -1.40
CA GLU A 32 5.26 9.53 -0.34
C GLU A 32 6.59 8.81 -0.53
N ILE A 33 6.58 7.54 -0.99
CA ILE A 33 7.82 6.83 -1.27
C ILE A 33 8.58 7.49 -2.42
N GLN A 34 7.91 7.89 -3.50
CA GLN A 34 8.58 8.58 -4.62
C GLN A 34 9.22 9.90 -4.15
N VAL A 35 8.48 10.71 -3.40
CA VAL A 35 9.01 11.97 -2.82
C VAL A 35 10.23 11.68 -1.94
N LEU A 36 10.17 10.66 -1.07
CA LEU A 36 11.28 10.32 -0.20
C LEU A 36 12.50 9.77 -0.94
N LEU A 37 12.31 9.02 -2.02
CA LEU A 37 13.42 8.52 -2.85
C LEU A 37 14.10 9.65 -3.63
N ASP A 38 13.33 10.64 -4.10
CA ASP A 38 13.88 11.84 -4.73
C ASP A 38 14.69 12.69 -3.73
N GLU A 39 14.21 12.81 -2.48
CA GLU A 39 14.91 13.53 -1.41
C GLU A 39 16.12 12.75 -0.85
N LYS A 40 16.07 11.42 -0.88
CA LYS A 40 17.06 10.51 -0.27
C LYS A 40 17.38 9.37 -1.25
N PRO A 41 18.27 9.62 -2.22
CA PRO A 41 18.58 8.64 -3.27
C PRO A 41 19.23 7.35 -2.74
N ASP A 42 19.86 7.38 -1.56
CA ASP A 42 20.47 6.22 -0.90
C ASP A 42 19.53 5.53 0.12
N ALA A 43 18.25 5.89 0.15
CA ALA A 43 17.28 5.27 1.05
C ALA A 43 16.97 3.83 0.63
N ILE A 44 16.74 2.97 1.63
CA ILE A 44 16.38 1.57 1.43
C ILE A 44 14.86 1.43 1.64
N LEU A 45 14.17 0.84 0.65
CA LEU A 45 12.75 0.54 0.69
C LEU A 45 12.52 -0.95 0.98
N LEU A 46 11.99 -1.24 2.17
CA LEU A 46 11.71 -2.60 2.63
C LEU A 46 10.21 -2.88 2.71
N ASN A 47 9.78 -4.04 2.23
CA ASN A 47 8.52 -4.65 2.66
C ASN A 47 8.84 -5.77 3.67
N ALA A 48 8.05 -5.89 4.74
CA ALA A 48 8.30 -6.84 5.83
C ALA A 48 7.23 -7.94 5.89
N GLY A 49 6.64 -8.28 4.74
CA GLY A 49 5.62 -9.32 4.61
C GLY A 49 4.22 -8.96 5.10
N ASP A 50 3.40 -9.99 5.30
CA ASP A 50 1.96 -9.91 5.62
C ASP A 50 1.12 -9.20 4.53
N SER A 51 1.56 -9.31 3.27
CA SER A 51 0.90 -8.68 2.12
C SER A 51 -0.17 -9.54 1.43
N PHE A 52 -0.25 -10.84 1.76
CA PHE A 52 -1.05 -11.85 1.05
C PHE A 52 -2.29 -12.32 1.83
N GLN A 53 -2.94 -11.43 2.58
CA GLN A 53 -4.20 -11.71 3.26
C GLN A 53 -4.89 -10.40 3.68
N GLY A 54 -6.21 -10.42 3.91
CA GLY A 54 -6.90 -9.37 4.68
C GLY A 54 -7.79 -8.38 3.90
N THR A 55 -7.91 -8.47 2.58
CA THR A 55 -8.84 -7.64 1.77
C THR A 55 -9.55 -8.44 0.67
N HIS A 56 -10.69 -7.92 0.16
CA HIS A 56 -11.42 -8.50 -0.97
C HIS A 56 -10.53 -8.66 -2.21
N TRP A 57 -9.56 -7.78 -2.40
CA TRP A 57 -8.55 -7.84 -3.45
C TRP A 57 -7.80 -9.18 -3.46
N TYR A 58 -7.32 -9.65 -2.30
CA TYR A 58 -6.69 -10.96 -2.22
C TYR A 58 -7.71 -12.11 -2.37
N THR A 59 -8.94 -11.95 -1.87
CA THR A 59 -9.97 -12.98 -2.03
C THR A 59 -10.30 -13.24 -3.50
N LEU A 60 -10.42 -12.18 -4.30
CA LEU A 60 -10.86 -12.24 -5.70
C LEU A 60 -9.71 -12.38 -6.69
N LEU A 61 -8.62 -11.63 -6.49
CA LEU A 61 -7.51 -11.50 -7.45
C LEU A 61 -6.20 -12.11 -6.94
N LYS A 62 -6.20 -12.63 -5.70
CA LYS A 62 -5.12 -13.41 -5.11
C LYS A 62 -3.78 -12.69 -5.20
N TRP A 63 -2.73 -13.43 -5.55
CA TRP A 63 -1.36 -12.96 -5.61
C TRP A 63 -1.10 -12.00 -6.79
N ASN A 64 -1.90 -12.06 -7.86
CA ASN A 64 -1.61 -11.34 -9.10
C ASN A 64 -1.67 -9.82 -8.89
N VAL A 65 -2.73 -9.33 -8.25
CA VAL A 65 -2.86 -7.91 -7.90
C VAL A 65 -1.81 -7.49 -6.88
N THR A 66 -1.55 -8.30 -5.84
CA THR A 66 -0.49 -7.96 -4.87
C THR A 66 0.86 -7.80 -5.55
N GLN A 67 1.22 -8.71 -6.47
CA GLN A 67 2.46 -8.61 -7.24
C GLN A 67 2.49 -7.38 -8.15
N GLU A 68 1.39 -7.08 -8.85
CA GLU A 68 1.31 -5.91 -9.72
C GLU A 68 1.62 -4.61 -8.97
N PHE A 69 0.96 -4.38 -7.83
CA PHE A 69 1.20 -3.17 -7.03
C PHE A 69 2.58 -3.18 -6.35
N MET A 70 3.04 -4.32 -5.84
CA MET A 70 4.38 -4.43 -5.26
C MET A 70 5.47 -4.07 -6.29
N ASN A 71 5.29 -4.46 -7.55
CA ASN A 71 6.25 -4.18 -8.62
C ASN A 71 6.24 -2.71 -9.10
N LEU A 72 5.27 -1.90 -8.69
CA LEU A 72 5.27 -0.46 -9.01
C LEU A 72 6.32 0.30 -8.20
N LEU A 73 6.79 -0.26 -7.08
CA LEU A 73 7.77 0.36 -6.21
C LEU A 73 9.11 -0.38 -6.29
N PRO A 74 10.25 0.33 -6.28
CA PRO A 74 11.57 -0.28 -6.34
C PRO A 74 11.97 -0.82 -4.96
N HIS A 75 11.33 -1.90 -4.50
CA HIS A 75 11.68 -2.52 -3.23
C HIS A 75 13.07 -3.16 -3.30
N ASP A 76 13.88 -2.94 -2.26
CA ASP A 76 15.19 -3.59 -2.11
C ASP A 76 15.07 -5.00 -1.51
N ALA A 77 14.02 -5.24 -0.72
CA ALA A 77 13.69 -6.55 -0.16
C ALA A 77 12.19 -6.69 0.21
N HIS A 78 11.75 -7.94 0.37
CA HIS A 78 10.38 -8.34 0.71
C HIS A 78 10.31 -9.28 1.91
#